data_AF-A0A7J7JKC1-F1
#
_entry.id   AF-A0A7J7JKC1-F1
#
_cell.length_a   1.000
_cell.length_b   1.000
_cell.length_c   1.000
_cell.angle_alpha   90.00
_cell.angle_beta   90.00
_cell.angle_gamma   90.00
#
_symmetry.space_group_name_H-M   'P 1'
#
loop_
_entity.id
_entity.type
_entity.pdbx_description
1 polymer ?
#
loop_
_entity_poly.entity_id
_entity_poly.type
_entity_poly.pdbx_seq_one_letter_code
_entity_poly.pdbx_strand_id
1 'polypeptide(L)'
;MAKEKEKMLRDIAARKNVAAVRRLTQEELLAEAKITEQSNLKSLEHYRKLELERKKVRVQKTSSSGPMIRYHSVAMPIIREDDSEPNVTDVSDTLPDKSSTTEKCSRTFLIFSDDKTAKDYFNIPKRRVRPRVICPITRLKARYFDPITQTPFATAKAFRCLREALKKQLACKSEGATVVIEQRATRSPVSSQVK
;
A
#
# COMPACT_ATOMS: atom_id res chain seq x y z
N MET A 1 -59.89 -40.38 60.56
CA MET A 1 -58.91 -40.60 59.47
C MET A 1 -59.43 -40.26 58.06
N ALA A 2 -60.38 -41.00 57.46
CA ALA A 2 -60.81 -40.72 56.07
C ALA A 2 -61.61 -39.42 55.90
N LYS A 3 -62.55 -39.17 56.82
CA LYS A 3 -63.39 -37.96 56.83
C LYS A 3 -62.61 -36.66 57.12
N GLU A 4 -61.53 -36.76 57.89
CA GLU A 4 -60.65 -35.62 58.20
C GLU A 4 -59.75 -35.27 57.02
N LYS A 5 -59.24 -36.28 56.29
CA LYS A 5 -58.48 -36.08 55.05
C LYS A 5 -59.33 -35.40 53.97
N GLU A 6 -60.59 -35.80 53.85
CA GLU A 6 -61.53 -35.19 52.89
C GLU A 6 -61.82 -33.73 53.22
N LYS A 7 -62.00 -33.41 54.51
CA LYS A 7 -62.18 -32.04 54.99
C LYS A 7 -60.94 -31.17 54.73
N MET A 8 -59.74 -31.71 55.02
CA MET A 8 -58.49 -31.01 54.79
C MET A 8 -58.23 -30.74 53.29
N LEU A 9 -58.61 -31.67 52.40
CA LEU A 9 -58.50 -31.50 50.94
C LEU A 9 -59.45 -30.42 50.39
N ARG A 10 -60.67 -30.32 50.94
CA ARG A 10 -61.63 -29.25 50.58
C ARG A 10 -61.15 -27.87 51.03
N ASP A 11 -60.58 -27.77 52.23
CA ASP A 11 -60.04 -26.51 52.76
C ASP A 11 -58.80 -26.04 51.98
N ILE A 12 -57.96 -26.96 51.49
CA ILE A 12 -56.81 -26.65 50.63
C ILE A 12 -57.25 -26.20 49.23
N ALA A 13 -58.34 -26.77 48.69
CA ALA A 13 -58.89 -26.38 47.40
C ALA A 13 -59.56 -24.99 47.44
N ALA A 14 -60.26 -24.67 48.53
CA ALA A 14 -60.89 -23.36 48.71
C ALA A 14 -59.90 -22.20 48.88
N ARG A 15 -58.67 -22.48 49.32
CA ARG A 15 -57.61 -21.47 49.52
C ARG A 15 -56.82 -21.14 48.25
N LYS A 16 -56.92 -21.93 47.19
CA LYS A 16 -56.18 -21.71 45.94
C LYS A 16 -57.14 -21.26 44.84
N ASN A 17 -57.31 -19.94 44.69
CA ASN A 17 -57.86 -19.31 43.49
C ASN A 17 -56.87 -19.42 42.32
N VAL A 18 -56.57 -20.66 41.92
CA VAL A 18 -55.91 -21.02 40.67
C VAL A 18 -56.99 -21.71 39.87
N ALA A 19 -57.28 -21.24 38.65
CA ALA A 19 -58.27 -21.87 37.77
C ALA A 19 -58.06 -23.40 37.82
N ALA A 20 -59.02 -24.11 38.40
CA ALA A 20 -58.83 -25.51 38.76
C ALA A 20 -58.68 -26.32 37.47
N VAL A 21 -57.44 -26.61 37.07
CA VAL A 21 -57.15 -27.56 36.01
C VAL A 21 -57.77 -28.88 36.47
N ARG A 22 -58.86 -29.27 35.82
CA ARG A 22 -59.54 -30.56 36.04
C ARG A 22 -58.48 -31.65 36.02
N ARG A 23 -58.38 -32.45 37.08
CA ARG A 23 -57.51 -33.63 37.07
C ARG A 23 -58.08 -34.59 36.03
N LEU A 24 -57.36 -34.68 34.93
CA LEU A 24 -57.66 -35.56 33.82
C LEU A 24 -57.64 -37.00 34.32
N THR A 25 -58.61 -37.81 33.89
CA THR A 25 -58.69 -39.22 34.24
C THR A 25 -57.50 -39.99 33.66
N GLN A 26 -57.22 -41.17 34.21
CA GLN A 26 -56.10 -41.99 33.74
C GLN A 26 -56.22 -42.33 32.24
N GLU A 27 -57.45 -42.55 31.74
CA GLU A 27 -57.72 -42.86 30.34
C GLU A 27 -57.43 -41.67 29.42
N GLU A 28 -57.88 -40.49 29.82
CA GLU A 28 -57.64 -39.25 29.10
C GLU A 28 -56.13 -38.89 29.09
N LEU A 29 -55.38 -39.16 30.17
CA LEU A 29 -53.92 -39.03 30.21
C LEU A 29 -53.23 -39.97 29.21
N LEU A 30 -53.71 -41.21 29.10
CA LEU A 30 -53.18 -42.19 28.14
C LEU A 30 -53.50 -41.77 26.69
N ALA A 31 -54.66 -41.16 26.44
CA ALA A 31 -55.04 -40.64 25.13
C ALA A 31 -54.14 -39.44 24.72
N GLU A 32 -53.88 -38.52 25.64
CA GLU A 32 -52.96 -37.39 25.41
C GLU A 32 -51.53 -37.85 25.17
N ALA A 33 -51.07 -38.86 25.94
CA ALA A 33 -49.77 -39.47 25.75
C ALA A 33 -49.62 -40.10 24.35
N LYS A 34 -50.66 -40.80 23.86
CA LYS A 34 -50.68 -41.40 22.52
C LYS A 34 -50.60 -40.35 21.39
N ILE A 35 -51.30 -39.23 21.54
CA ILE A 35 -51.26 -38.12 20.56
C ILE A 35 -49.86 -37.49 20.55
N THR A 36 -49.29 -37.29 21.75
CA THR A 36 -47.94 -36.75 21.92
C THR A 36 -46.88 -37.67 21.32
N GLU A 37 -47.00 -38.98 21.53
CA GLU A 37 -46.12 -39.98 20.92
C GLU A 37 -46.16 -39.90 19.39
N GLN A 38 -47.35 -39.83 18.79
CA GLN A 38 -47.49 -39.69 17.34
C GLN A 38 -46.87 -38.39 16.81
N SER A 39 -47.04 -37.28 17.54
CA SER A 39 -46.42 -35.99 17.19
C SER A 39 -44.89 -36.05 17.28
N ASN A 40 -44.37 -36.68 18.34
CA ASN A 40 -42.94 -36.87 18.57
C ASN A 40 -42.32 -37.76 17.49
N LEU A 41 -42.98 -38.85 17.10
CA LEU A 41 -42.54 -39.74 16.02
C LEU A 41 -42.44 -38.98 14.68
N LYS A 42 -43.47 -38.21 14.32
CA LYS A 42 -43.46 -37.38 13.10
C LYS A 42 -42.34 -36.33 13.14
N SER A 43 -42.15 -35.67 14.28
CA SER A 43 -41.09 -34.69 14.49
C SER A 43 -39.70 -35.32 14.35
N LEU A 44 -39.52 -36.53 14.88
CA LEU A 44 -38.29 -37.30 14.80
C LEU A 44 -37.98 -37.72 13.36
N GLU A 45 -38.97 -38.19 12.61
CA GLU A 45 -38.82 -38.50 11.18
C GLU A 45 -38.42 -37.27 10.36
N HIS A 46 -39.04 -36.12 10.64
CA HIS A 46 -38.67 -34.87 9.99
C HIS A 46 -37.22 -34.47 10.30
N TYR A 47 -36.80 -34.58 11.56
CA TYR A 47 -35.42 -34.28 11.97
C TYR A 47 -34.41 -35.22 11.29
N ARG A 48 -34.73 -36.52 11.19
CA ARG A 48 -33.91 -37.51 10.46
C ARG A 48 -33.77 -37.14 8.98
N LYS A 49 -34.85 -36.69 8.33
CA LYS A 49 -34.80 -36.23 6.93
C LYS A 49 -33.88 -35.01 6.78
N LEU A 50 -34.02 -34.02 7.67
CA LEU A 50 -33.20 -32.80 7.65
C LEU A 50 -31.71 -33.09 7.90
N GLU A 51 -31.38 -34.03 8.79
CA GLU A 51 -29.99 -34.47 8.98
C GLU A 51 -29.41 -35.15 7.73
N LEU A 52 -30.20 -36.01 7.07
CA LEU A 52 -29.77 -36.67 5.83
C LEU A 52 -29.58 -35.66 4.70
N GLU A 53 -30.44 -34.65 4.59
CA GLU A 53 -30.29 -33.56 3.63
C GLU A 53 -29.05 -32.70 3.94
N ARG A 54 -28.83 -32.34 5.20
CA ARG A 54 -27.60 -31.64 5.64
C ARG A 54 -26.33 -32.42 5.32
N LYS A 55 -26.34 -33.75 5.50
CA LYS A 55 -25.21 -34.62 5.15
C LYS A 55 -25.01 -34.74 3.63
N LYS A 56 -26.07 -34.61 2.83
CA LYS A 56 -26.02 -34.65 1.37
C LYS A 56 -25.55 -33.33 0.76
N VAL A 57 -25.87 -32.19 1.38
CA VAL A 57 -25.45 -30.87 0.89
C VAL A 57 -23.98 -30.64 1.24
N ARG A 58 -23.10 -30.99 0.31
CA ARG A 58 -21.68 -30.60 0.37
C ARG A 58 -21.58 -29.14 -0.04
N VAL A 59 -21.37 -28.24 0.92
CA VAL A 59 -21.10 -26.82 0.64
C VAL A 59 -19.79 -26.75 -0.16
N GLN A 60 -19.90 -26.55 -1.48
CA GLN A 60 -18.76 -26.22 -2.32
C GLN A 60 -18.43 -24.75 -2.07
N LYS A 61 -17.29 -24.49 -1.41
CA LYS A 61 -16.77 -23.13 -1.31
C LYS A 61 -16.43 -22.68 -2.73
N THR A 62 -17.09 -21.63 -3.20
CA THR A 62 -16.71 -20.99 -4.47
C THR A 62 -15.31 -20.41 -4.27
N SER A 63 -14.32 -20.95 -4.97
CA SER A 63 -13.00 -20.34 -5.01
C SER A 63 -13.11 -19.03 -5.78
N SER A 64 -12.74 -17.91 -5.16
CA SER A 64 -12.62 -16.63 -5.86
C SER A 64 -11.56 -16.78 -6.96
N SER A 65 -12.02 -16.92 -8.20
CA SER A 65 -11.15 -17.00 -9.37
C SER A 65 -10.88 -15.59 -9.85
N GLY A 66 -9.67 -15.10 -9.59
CA GLY A 66 -9.23 -13.78 -10.02
C GLY A 66 -7.82 -13.49 -9.52
N PRO A 67 -7.14 -12.50 -10.11
CA PRO A 67 -5.84 -12.05 -9.63
C PRO A 67 -5.96 -11.56 -8.19
N MET A 68 -5.13 -12.11 -7.29
CA MET A 68 -5.17 -11.77 -5.87
C MET A 68 -3.91 -11.00 -5.48
N ILE A 69 -4.09 -9.99 -4.64
CA ILE A 69 -3.01 -9.29 -3.94
C ILE A 69 -3.09 -9.68 -2.46
N ARG A 70 -2.02 -10.28 -1.94
CA ARG A 70 -1.90 -10.67 -0.53
C ARG A 70 -0.94 -9.74 0.18
N TYR A 71 -1.39 -9.21 1.31
CA TYR A 71 -0.61 -8.36 2.21
C TYR A 71 -0.06 -9.21 3.35
N HIS A 72 1.25 -9.15 3.59
CA HIS A 72 1.90 -9.86 4.68
C HIS A 72 2.92 -8.96 5.37
N SER A 73 2.60 -8.51 6.58
CA SER A 73 3.49 -7.67 7.41
C SER A 73 4.24 -8.53 8.43
N VAL A 74 5.56 -8.36 8.53
CA VAL A 74 6.41 -9.06 9.50
C VAL A 74 7.25 -8.05 10.27
N ALA A 75 7.50 -8.32 11.55
CA ALA A 75 8.45 -7.54 12.35
C ALA A 75 9.89 -7.92 11.98
N MET A 76 10.67 -6.95 11.52
CA MET A 76 12.07 -7.07 11.13
C MET A 76 12.96 -6.20 12.01
N PRO A 77 14.22 -6.55 12.25
CA PRO A 77 15.17 -5.67 12.93
C PRO A 77 15.44 -4.41 12.09
N ILE A 78 15.62 -3.26 12.73
CA ILE A 78 16.02 -2.01 12.07
C ILE A 78 17.50 -2.13 11.68
N ILE A 79 17.77 -2.05 10.37
CA ILE A 79 19.13 -1.92 9.83
C ILE A 79 19.43 -0.43 9.75
N ARG A 80 20.41 0.03 10.52
CA ARG A 80 20.99 1.37 10.34
C ARG A 80 22.08 1.24 9.30
N GLU A 81 21.93 1.91 8.16
CA GLU A 81 23.00 2.06 7.18
C GLU A 81 23.94 3.12 7.76
N ASP A 82 25.01 2.70 8.42
CA ASP A 82 26.05 3.61 8.87
C ASP A 82 26.83 4.08 7.63
N ASP A 83 26.61 5.33 7.20
CA ASP A 83 27.36 6.03 6.13
C ASP A 83 28.85 6.27 6.49
N SER A 84 29.43 5.49 7.40
CA SER A 84 30.85 5.56 7.72
C SER A 84 31.67 4.88 6.62
N GLU A 85 32.26 5.70 5.75
CA GLU A 85 33.40 5.32 4.90
C GLU A 85 34.42 4.51 5.72
N PRO A 86 35.03 3.44 5.17
CA PRO A 86 35.92 2.57 5.92
C PRO A 86 37.24 3.28 6.21
N ASN A 87 37.35 3.87 7.40
CA ASN A 87 38.65 4.29 7.92
C ASN A 87 39.26 3.10 8.67
N VAL A 88 40.16 2.38 7.99
CA VAL A 88 40.99 1.33 8.57
C VAL A 88 42.00 1.97 9.52
N THR A 89 41.67 2.00 10.81
CA THR A 89 42.66 2.04 11.90
C THR A 89 42.09 1.46 13.19
N ASP A 90 42.83 0.49 13.69
CA ASP A 90 42.99 0.06 15.08
C ASP A 90 41.92 -0.79 15.77
N VAL A 91 42.27 -2.09 15.79
CA VAL A 91 41.93 -3.10 16.78
C VAL A 91 41.92 -2.54 18.21
N SER A 92 40.75 -2.56 18.84
CA SER A 92 40.64 -2.69 20.29
C SER A 92 39.44 -3.56 20.63
N ASP A 93 39.74 -4.71 21.23
CA ASP A 93 38.77 -5.64 21.78
C ASP A 93 37.83 -4.93 22.76
N THR A 94 36.56 -4.79 22.37
CA THR A 94 35.50 -4.44 23.31
C THR A 94 34.35 -5.41 23.13
N LEU A 95 34.07 -6.17 24.19
CA LEU A 95 33.01 -7.16 24.28
C LEU A 95 31.63 -6.55 23.95
N PRO A 96 30.71 -7.27 23.28
CA PRO A 96 29.40 -6.74 22.98
C PRO A 96 28.50 -6.77 24.22
N ASP A 97 28.18 -5.59 24.73
CA ASP A 97 27.18 -5.37 25.77
C ASP A 97 25.78 -5.84 25.31
N LYS A 98 25.24 -6.82 26.02
CA LYS A 98 23.90 -7.39 25.82
C LYS A 98 22.86 -6.54 26.56
N SER A 99 22.45 -5.40 26.00
CA SER A 99 21.30 -4.64 26.57
C SER A 99 20.53 -3.75 25.59
N SER A 100 20.88 -3.71 24.29
CA SER A 100 20.09 -2.94 23.33
C SER A 100 18.82 -3.71 22.95
N THR A 101 17.66 -3.22 23.36
CA THR A 101 16.38 -3.51 22.69
C THR A 101 16.61 -3.44 21.18
N THR A 102 16.66 -4.59 20.49
CA THR A 102 16.77 -4.64 19.03
C THR A 102 15.56 -3.88 18.48
N GLU A 103 15.74 -2.67 18.01
CA GLU A 103 14.65 -1.87 17.45
C GLU A 103 14.05 -2.67 16.29
N LYS A 104 12.73 -2.82 16.27
CA LYS A 104 12.01 -3.58 15.26
C LYS A 104 11.20 -2.61 14.40
N CYS A 105 11.24 -2.77 13.09
CA CYS A 105 10.34 -2.13 12.14
C CYS A 105 9.36 -3.15 11.53
N SER A 106 8.22 -2.68 11.04
CA SER A 106 7.35 -3.50 10.22
C SER A 106 7.84 -3.49 8.78
N ARG A 107 8.00 -4.67 8.18
CA ARG A 107 8.23 -4.84 6.75
C ARG A 107 6.98 -5.43 6.12
N THR A 108 6.41 -4.72 5.16
CA THR A 108 5.22 -5.15 4.42
C THR A 108 5.62 -5.77 3.09
N PHE A 109 5.24 -7.03 2.88
CA PHE A 109 5.36 -7.72 1.62
C PHE A 109 4.02 -7.71 0.89
N LEU A 110 4.06 -7.37 -0.39
CA LEU A 110 2.93 -7.46 -1.31
C LEU A 110 3.19 -8.62 -2.25
N ILE A 111 2.34 -9.64 -2.20
CA ILE A 111 2.46 -10.85 -3.02
C ILE A 111 1.33 -10.81 -4.05
N PHE A 112 1.69 -10.86 -5.32
CA PHE A 112 0.75 -10.85 -6.44
C PHE A 112 0.63 -12.25 -7.02
N SER A 113 -0.58 -12.65 -7.41
CA SER A 113 -0.77 -13.87 -8.21
C SER A 113 -0.13 -13.74 -9.60
N ASP A 114 -0.27 -12.57 -10.23
CA ASP A 114 0.18 -12.31 -11.59
C ASP A 114 1.06 -11.07 -11.67
N ASP A 115 2.17 -11.16 -12.43
CA ASP A 115 3.10 -10.05 -12.65
C ASP A 115 2.46 -8.86 -13.40
N LYS A 116 1.43 -9.12 -14.22
CA LYS A 116 0.66 -8.07 -14.91
C LYS A 116 -0.03 -7.14 -13.92
N THR A 117 -0.70 -7.70 -12.91
CA THR A 117 -1.36 -6.90 -11.87
C THR A 117 -0.36 -6.10 -11.05
N ALA A 118 0.80 -6.68 -10.71
CA ALA A 118 1.86 -5.95 -10.04
C ALA A 118 2.29 -4.71 -10.86
N LYS A 119 2.52 -4.86 -12.17
CA LYS A 119 2.88 -3.73 -13.03
C LYS A 119 1.76 -2.71 -13.12
N ASP A 120 0.53 -3.12 -13.39
CA ASP A 120 -0.61 -2.20 -13.59
C ASP A 120 -0.85 -1.31 -12.36
N TYR A 121 -0.79 -1.88 -11.15
CA TYR A 121 -1.00 -1.13 -9.91
C TYR A 121 0.24 -0.36 -9.41
N PHE A 122 1.46 -0.85 -9.69
CA PHE A 122 2.71 -0.23 -9.24
C PHE A 122 3.46 0.51 -10.35
N ASN A 123 2.75 0.90 -11.41
CA ASN A 123 3.23 1.82 -12.43
C ASN A 123 3.36 3.26 -11.85
N ILE A 124 4.19 3.43 -10.83
CA ILE A 124 4.59 4.75 -10.34
C ILE A 124 5.53 5.32 -11.41
N PRO A 125 5.11 6.35 -12.17
CA PRO A 125 5.98 6.93 -13.17
C PRO A 125 7.23 7.42 -12.45
N LYS A 126 8.40 6.94 -12.88
CA LYS A 126 9.69 7.42 -12.35
C LYS A 126 9.67 8.93 -12.47
N ARG A 127 9.67 9.65 -11.33
CA ARG A 127 9.70 11.11 -11.33
C ARG A 127 10.93 11.52 -12.13
N ARG A 128 10.72 12.17 -13.27
CA ARG A 128 11.81 12.69 -14.08
C ARG A 128 12.58 13.68 -13.22
N VAL A 129 13.77 13.29 -12.77
CA VAL A 129 14.67 14.19 -12.05
C VAL A 129 15.00 15.31 -13.02
N ARG A 130 14.59 16.54 -12.70
CA ARG A 130 14.96 17.69 -13.54
C ARG A 130 16.49 17.75 -13.60
N PRO A 131 17.10 17.71 -14.80
CA PRO A 131 18.55 17.77 -14.90
C PRO A 131 19.04 19.04 -14.20
N ARG A 132 20.06 18.90 -13.35
CA ARG A 132 20.62 20.04 -12.63
C ARG A 132 21.34 20.91 -13.67
N VAL A 133 20.90 22.16 -13.80
CA VAL A 133 21.57 23.11 -14.69
C VAL A 133 22.87 23.56 -14.02
N ILE A 134 23.98 23.43 -14.74
CA ILE A 134 25.33 23.70 -14.22
C ILE A 134 25.85 24.99 -14.85
N CYS A 135 26.50 25.83 -14.05
CA CYS A 135 27.18 27.03 -14.56
C CYS A 135 28.41 26.65 -15.40
N PRO A 136 28.59 27.19 -16.61
CA PRO A 136 29.75 26.86 -17.46
C PRO A 136 31.08 27.38 -16.90
N ILE A 137 31.05 28.42 -16.06
CA ILE A 137 32.26 29.06 -15.52
C ILE A 137 32.72 28.36 -14.24
N THR A 138 31.82 28.17 -13.28
CA THR A 138 32.20 27.64 -11.94
C THR A 138 31.92 26.16 -11.77
N ARG A 139 31.21 25.51 -12.71
CA ARG A 139 30.75 24.11 -12.61
C ARG A 139 29.87 23.79 -11.39
N LEU A 140 29.43 24.81 -10.66
CA LEU A 140 28.45 24.69 -9.58
C LEU A 140 27.03 24.67 -10.14
N LYS A 141 26.08 24.18 -9.35
CA LYS A 141 24.64 24.26 -9.67
C LYS A 141 24.25 25.73 -9.89
N ALA A 142 23.72 26.02 -11.07
CA ALA A 142 23.27 27.36 -11.42
C ALA A 142 22.02 27.72 -10.63
N ARG A 143 22.00 28.95 -10.11
CA ARG A 143 20.86 29.51 -9.38
C ARG A 143 20.03 30.46 -10.24
N TYR A 144 20.67 31.09 -11.24
CA TYR A 144 20.06 32.13 -12.07
C TYR A 144 20.48 31.98 -13.53
N PHE A 145 19.79 32.70 -14.41
CA PHE A 145 20.09 32.80 -15.83
C PHE A 145 20.36 34.25 -16.21
N ASP A 146 21.30 34.46 -17.12
CA ASP A 146 21.56 35.80 -17.67
C ASP A 146 20.45 36.21 -18.65
N PRO A 147 19.81 37.39 -18.51
CA PRO A 147 18.67 37.77 -19.34
C PRO A 147 18.99 37.96 -20.83
N ILE A 148 20.25 38.17 -21.20
CA ILE A 148 20.64 38.37 -22.61
C ILE A 148 21.02 37.04 -23.25
N THR A 149 21.94 36.30 -22.63
CA THR A 149 22.48 35.06 -23.22
C THR A 149 21.69 33.81 -22.84
N GLN A 150 20.78 33.91 -21.88
CA GLN A 150 20.14 32.77 -21.22
C GLN A 150 21.15 31.73 -20.70
N THR A 151 22.37 32.17 -20.39
CA THR A 151 23.41 31.29 -19.85
C THR A 151 23.21 31.12 -18.34
N PRO A 152 23.20 29.88 -17.82
CA PRO A 152 23.05 29.63 -16.40
C PRO A 152 24.30 30.03 -15.61
N PHE A 153 24.14 30.66 -14.44
CA PHE A 153 25.25 30.99 -13.54
C PHE A 153 24.94 30.75 -12.07
N ALA A 154 25.99 30.52 -11.27
CA ALA A 154 25.87 30.19 -9.85
C ALA A 154 26.16 31.37 -8.90
N THR A 155 27.16 32.19 -9.22
CA THR A 155 27.69 33.23 -8.32
C THR A 155 27.83 34.56 -9.07
N ALA A 156 27.80 35.69 -8.36
CA ALA A 156 27.98 37.02 -8.95
C ALA A 156 29.32 37.17 -9.72
N LYS A 157 30.41 36.55 -9.24
CA LYS A 157 31.71 36.53 -9.96
C LYS A 157 31.57 35.87 -11.35
N ALA A 158 30.85 34.75 -11.43
CA ALA A 158 30.57 34.07 -12.70
C ALA A 158 29.78 34.96 -13.65
N PHE A 159 28.80 35.73 -13.14
CA PHE A 159 28.04 36.68 -13.95
C PHE A 159 28.92 37.80 -14.54
N ARG A 160 29.86 38.34 -13.75
CA ARG A 160 30.81 39.35 -14.26
C ARG A 160 31.69 38.78 -15.38
N CYS A 161 32.29 37.60 -15.15
CA CYS A 161 33.08 36.91 -16.17
C CYS A 161 32.27 36.62 -17.45
N LEU A 162 31.00 36.24 -17.30
CA LEU A 162 30.10 36.02 -18.44
C LEU A 162 29.88 37.31 -19.25
N ARG A 163 29.60 38.43 -18.59
CA ARG A 163 29.37 39.73 -19.26
C ARG A 163 30.63 40.31 -19.88
N GLU A 164 31.78 40.13 -19.25
CA GLU A 164 33.08 40.51 -19.82
C GLU A 164 33.39 39.71 -21.08
N ALA A 165 33.18 38.39 -21.07
CA ALA A 165 33.34 37.55 -22.25
C ALA A 165 32.40 37.98 -23.39
N LEU A 166 31.15 38.30 -23.08
CA LEU A 166 30.17 38.78 -24.06
C LEU A 166 30.60 40.13 -24.68
N LYS A 167 31.08 41.08 -23.88
CA LYS A 167 31.63 42.36 -24.39
C LYS A 167 32.80 42.14 -25.34
N LYS A 168 33.73 41.25 -24.99
CA LYS A 168 34.87 40.90 -25.84
C LYS A 168 34.43 40.27 -27.16
N GLN A 169 33.43 39.40 -27.13
CA GLN A 169 32.86 38.80 -28.33
C GLN A 169 32.22 39.86 -29.25
N LEU A 170 31.48 40.82 -28.69
CA LEU A 170 30.89 41.91 -29.48
C LEU A 170 31.97 42.80 -30.11
N ALA A 171 33.03 43.15 -29.36
CA ALA A 171 34.14 43.96 -29.87
C ALA A 171 34.93 43.24 -30.97
N CYS A 172 35.23 41.95 -30.80
CA CYS A 172 35.92 41.16 -31.83
C CYS A 172 35.04 40.94 -33.08
N LYS A 173 33.71 40.86 -32.91
CA LYS A 173 32.78 40.70 -34.03
C LYS A 173 32.61 41.98 -34.85
N SER A 174 32.76 43.16 -34.24
CA SER A 174 32.82 44.43 -34.99
C SER A 174 34.10 44.59 -35.81
N GLU A 175 35.23 44.06 -35.34
CA GLU A 175 36.51 44.12 -36.06
C GLU A 175 36.67 42.99 -37.11
N GLY A 176 36.01 41.84 -36.91
CA GLY A 176 35.98 40.77 -37.93
C GLY A 176 35.13 41.12 -39.15
N ALA A 177 34.14 42.01 -39.01
CA ALA A 177 33.33 42.48 -40.15
C ALA A 177 34.11 43.40 -41.10
N THR A 178 35.05 44.19 -40.59
CA THR A 178 35.92 45.06 -41.41
C THR A 178 36.99 44.25 -42.16
N VAL A 179 37.59 43.23 -41.55
CA VAL A 179 38.64 42.41 -42.21
C VAL A 179 38.09 41.57 -43.37
N VAL A 180 36.85 41.08 -43.29
CA VAL A 180 36.23 40.30 -44.39
C VAL A 180 35.88 41.19 -45.60
N ILE A 181 35.62 42.49 -45.38
CA ILE A 181 35.39 43.45 -46.48
C ILE A 181 36.72 43.83 -47.14
N GLU A 182 37.80 43.98 -46.36
CA GLU A 182 39.12 44.39 -46.88
C GLU A 182 39.82 43.28 -47.70
N GLN A 183 39.60 42.00 -47.39
CA GLN A 183 40.15 40.88 -48.17
C GLN A 183 39.41 40.61 -49.50
N ARG A 184 38.24 41.22 -49.74
CA ARG A 184 37.53 41.14 -51.03
C ARG A 184 37.98 42.21 -52.03
N ALA A 185 38.69 43.26 -51.59
CA ALA A 185 39.15 44.35 -52.45
C ALA A 185 40.48 44.06 -53.18
N THR A 186 41.17 42.96 -52.88
CA THR A 186 42.50 42.63 -53.45
C THR A 186 42.54 41.34 -54.28
N ARG A 187 41.42 40.93 -54.88
CA ARG A 187 41.44 39.95 -55.98
C ARG A 187 41.25 40.67 -57.31
N SER A 188 42.37 40.92 -58.00
CA SER A 188 42.37 41.32 -59.41
C SER A 188 41.76 40.20 -60.27
N PRO A 189 40.98 40.52 -61.32
CA PRO A 189 40.47 39.51 -62.23
C PRO A 189 41.60 39.12 -63.18
N VAL A 190 42.11 37.89 -63.06
CA VAL A 190 42.98 37.34 -64.11
C VAL A 190 42.10 36.96 -65.29
N SER A 191 42.31 37.69 -66.38
CA SER A 191 41.68 37.51 -67.69
C SER A 191 41.93 36.10 -68.23
N SER A 192 40.84 35.41 -68.51
CA SER A 192 40.78 34.27 -69.41
C SER A 192 41.03 34.74 -70.84
N GLN A 193 42.18 34.42 -71.43
CA GLN A 193 42.35 34.41 -72.88
C GLN A 193 42.39 32.98 -73.42
N VAL A 194 41.56 32.82 -74.43
CA VAL A 194 41.35 31.71 -75.34
C VAL A 194 42.61 31.40 -76.14
N LYS A 195 42.96 30.12 -76.26
CA LYS A 195 43.38 29.47 -77.51
C LYS A 195 43.27 27.95 -77.36
#